data_AF-A0A6P6NY93-F1
#
_entry.id   AF-A0A6P6NY93-F1
#
_cell.length_a   1.000
_cell.length_b   1.000
_cell.length_c   1.000
_cell.angle_alpha   90.00
_cell.angle_beta   90.00
_cell.angle_gamma   90.00
#
_symmetry.space_group_name_H-M   'P 1'
#
loop_
_entity.id
_entity.type
_entity.pdbx_description
1 polymer ?
#
loop_
_entity_poly.entity_id
_entity_poly.type
_entity_poly.pdbx_seq_one_letter_code
_entity_poly.pdbx_strand_id
1 'polypeptide(L)'
;MAATGKLDHLTGQPMMKPVCVLEYNKKMGAVDKADMMTGFHECTRKSTKWYKKVFFHVLDTVLLNSHIVYRQITGKEITSLQFRTNLMRGLLEEYSTLRGPTQGGRPALDTRKGKQRRLTKHMCVPCNTPLCAVPCFEEYHTLKHY
;
A
#
# COMPACT_ATOMS: atom_id res chain seq x y z
N MET A 1 29.38 -34.97 6.41
CA MET A 1 29.00 -33.94 7.41
C MET A 1 29.88 -32.72 7.18
N ALA A 2 29.35 -31.50 7.26
CA ALA A 2 30.12 -30.28 7.10
C ALA A 2 29.76 -29.27 8.20
N ALA A 3 30.73 -28.45 8.59
CA ALA A 3 30.57 -27.46 9.65
C ALA A 3 29.67 -26.31 9.18
N THR A 4 28.74 -25.87 10.03
CA THR A 4 27.84 -24.74 9.73
C THR A 4 28.46 -23.37 10.01
N GLY A 5 29.71 -23.30 10.50
CA GLY A 5 30.35 -22.07 10.98
C GLY A 5 29.73 -21.51 12.27
N LYS A 6 28.93 -22.31 12.97
CA LYS A 6 28.29 -21.98 14.25
C LYS A 6 28.75 -22.99 15.29
N LEU A 7 28.86 -22.57 16.54
CA LEU A 7 29.13 -23.45 17.66
C LEU A 7 27.81 -23.89 18.28
N ASP A 8 27.76 -25.14 18.74
CA ASP A 8 26.68 -25.64 19.56
C ASP A 8 26.77 -24.99 20.96
N HIS A 9 25.66 -24.38 21.41
CA HIS A 9 25.60 -23.68 22.70
C HIS A 9 25.81 -24.60 23.90
N LEU A 10 25.53 -25.90 23.78
CA LEU A 10 25.68 -26.86 24.88
C LEU A 10 27.08 -27.45 24.95
N THR A 11 27.64 -27.82 23.80
CA THR A 11 28.91 -28.56 23.72
C THR A 11 30.11 -27.68 23.37
N GLY A 12 29.90 -26.44 22.92
CA GLY A 12 30.95 -25.53 22.45
C GLY A 12 31.66 -26.00 21.18
N GLN A 13 31.23 -27.12 20.59
CA GLN A 13 31.84 -27.73 19.42
C GLN A 13 31.26 -27.15 18.12
N PRO A 14 31.98 -27.26 16.98
CA PRO A 14 31.46 -26.88 15.68
C PRO A 14 30.19 -27.69 15.36
N MET A 15 29.08 -27.00 15.11
CA MET A 15 27.84 -27.65 14.73
C MET A 15 27.99 -28.24 13.33
N MET A 16 27.83 -29.55 13.24
CA MET A 16 27.95 -30.30 12.00
C MET A 16 26.57 -30.66 11.46
N LYS A 17 26.34 -30.44 10.16
CA LYS A 17 25.12 -30.88 9.47
C LYS A 17 25.43 -31.71 8.24
N PRO A 18 24.50 -32.55 7.76
CA PRO A 18 24.63 -33.20 6.47
C PRO A 18 24.78 -32.15 5.36
N VAL A 19 25.61 -32.46 4.36
CA VAL A 19 25.91 -31.53 3.25
C VAL A 19 24.63 -31.16 2.49
N CYS A 20 23.73 -32.13 2.27
CA CYS A 20 22.43 -31.90 1.63
C CYS A 20 21.56 -30.87 2.38
N VAL A 21 21.60 -30.86 3.72
CA VAL A 21 20.85 -29.89 4.55
C VAL A 21 21.43 -28.50 4.41
N LEU A 22 22.77 -28.37 4.32
CA LEU A 22 23.42 -27.07 4.09
C LEU A 22 23.08 -26.51 2.71
N GLU A 23 23.12 -27.36 1.68
CA GLU A 23 22.79 -26.95 0.31
C GLU A 23 21.33 -26.54 0.17
N TYR A 24 20.42 -27.30 0.78
CA TYR A 24 19.00 -26.96 0.84
C TYR A 24 18.78 -25.59 1.49
N ASN A 25 19.32 -25.39 2.70
CA ASN A 25 19.16 -24.14 3.44
C ASN A 25 19.76 -22.93 2.70
N LYS A 26 20.82 -23.13 1.93
CA LYS A 26 21.44 -22.09 1.12
C LYS A 26 20.51 -21.59 0.00
N LYS A 27 19.63 -22.45 -0.54
CA LYS A 27 18.81 -22.16 -1.72
C LYS A 27 17.31 -21.98 -1.42
N MET A 28 16.80 -22.57 -0.34
CA MET A 28 15.35 -22.63 -0.06
C MET A 28 14.67 -21.26 0.05
N GLY A 29 15.36 -20.23 0.53
CA GLY A 29 14.77 -18.91 0.83
C GLY A 29 14.55 -18.00 -0.38
N ALA A 30 14.80 -18.47 -1.61
CA ALA A 30 14.67 -17.63 -2.80
C ALA A 30 13.23 -17.15 -3.02
N VAL A 31 12.24 -18.03 -2.82
CA VAL A 31 10.81 -17.71 -2.97
C VAL A 31 10.35 -16.73 -1.89
N ASP A 32 10.62 -17.04 -0.62
CA ASP A 32 10.27 -16.16 0.51
C ASP A 32 10.89 -14.76 0.36
N LYS A 33 12.11 -14.68 -0.17
CA LYS A 33 12.77 -13.40 -0.45
C LYS A 33 12.05 -12.62 -1.54
N ALA A 34 11.62 -13.27 -2.63
CA ALA A 34 10.88 -12.61 -3.70
C ALA A 34 9.50 -12.12 -3.21
N ASP A 35 8.82 -12.93 -2.39
CA ASP A 35 7.54 -12.56 -1.77
C ASP A 35 7.70 -11.37 -0.82
N MET A 36 8.72 -11.39 0.03
CA MET A 36 9.06 -10.27 0.90
C MET A 36 9.34 -8.99 0.11
N MET A 37 10.15 -9.09 -0.95
CA MET A 37 10.48 -7.94 -1.81
C MET A 37 9.25 -7.35 -2.51
N THR A 38 8.31 -8.22 -2.90
CA THR A 38 7.03 -7.83 -3.50
C THR A 38 6.12 -7.16 -2.48
N GLY A 39 6.08 -7.71 -1.24
CA GLY A 39 5.28 -7.23 -0.12
C GLY A 39 5.50 -5.76 0.26
N PHE A 40 6.74 -5.24 0.12
CA PHE A 40 7.05 -3.86 0.47
C PHE A 40 6.35 -2.81 -0.41
N HIS A 41 6.00 -3.18 -1.65
CA HIS A 41 5.50 -2.23 -2.65
C HIS A 41 4.27 -2.76 -3.40
N GLU A 42 3.37 -3.47 -2.70
CA GLU A 42 2.20 -4.10 -3.33
C GLU A 42 1.22 -3.09 -3.95
N CYS A 43 0.87 -3.35 -5.22
CA CYS A 43 -0.15 -2.61 -5.95
C CYS A 43 -1.58 -3.10 -5.65
N THR A 44 -1.70 -4.24 -4.96
CA THR A 44 -2.98 -4.87 -4.62
C THR A 44 -3.84 -3.93 -3.75
N ARG A 45 -5.15 -3.86 -4.04
CA ARG A 45 -6.15 -3.09 -3.28
C ARG A 45 -7.35 -3.96 -2.94
N LYS A 46 -8.08 -3.62 -1.88
CA LYS A 46 -9.32 -4.30 -1.50
C LYS A 46 -10.29 -4.28 -2.70
N SER A 47 -10.71 -5.46 -3.15
CA SER A 47 -11.65 -5.60 -4.27
C SER A 47 -12.48 -6.86 -4.10
N THR A 48 -13.74 -6.79 -4.51
CA THR A 48 -14.64 -7.95 -4.57
C THR A 48 -14.36 -8.85 -5.78
N LYS A 49 -13.59 -8.36 -6.77
CA LYS A 49 -13.27 -9.09 -8.00
C LYS A 49 -11.89 -9.76 -7.87
N TRP A 50 -11.86 -11.09 -7.75
CA TRP A 50 -10.64 -11.87 -7.49
C TRP A 50 -9.55 -11.70 -8.55
N TYR A 51 -9.92 -11.61 -9.84
CA TYR A 51 -8.96 -11.52 -10.95
C TYR A 51 -8.08 -10.27 -10.87
N LYS A 52 -8.56 -9.19 -10.23
CA LYS A 52 -7.75 -7.98 -10.03
C LYS A 52 -6.54 -8.25 -9.15
N LYS A 53 -6.68 -9.14 -8.14
CA LYS A 53 -5.57 -9.54 -7.27
C LYS A 53 -4.49 -10.26 -8.07
N VAL A 54 -4.89 -11.17 -8.97
CA VAL A 54 -3.96 -11.87 -9.86
C VAL A 54 -3.26 -10.90 -10.80
N PHE A 55 -4.00 -9.97 -11.42
CA PHE A 55 -3.43 -8.96 -12.30
C PHE A 55 -2.36 -8.11 -11.60
N PHE A 56 -2.67 -7.57 -10.42
CA PHE A 56 -1.72 -6.74 -9.67
C PHE A 56 -0.50 -7.54 -9.18
N HIS A 57 -0.69 -8.79 -8.78
CA HIS A 57 0.42 -9.67 -8.40
C HIS A 57 1.37 -9.90 -9.59
N VAL A 58 0.83 -10.24 -10.76
CA VAL A 58 1.63 -10.40 -11.99
C VAL A 58 2.39 -9.10 -12.32
N LEU A 59 1.73 -7.94 -12.19
CA LEU A 59 2.36 -6.65 -12.42
C LEU A 59 3.52 -6.39 -11.44
N ASP A 60 3.34 -6.66 -10.15
CA ASP A 60 4.40 -6.53 -9.16
C ASP A 60 5.58 -7.50 -9.43
N THR A 61 5.30 -8.73 -9.86
CA THR A 61 6.33 -9.71 -10.27
C THR A 61 7.13 -9.20 -11.47
N VAL A 62 6.46 -8.66 -12.50
CA VAL A 62 7.12 -8.09 -13.68
C VAL A 62 8.01 -6.92 -13.29
N LEU A 63 7.56 -6.06 -12.37
CA LEU A 63 8.38 -4.95 -11.86
C LEU A 63 9.64 -5.43 -11.13
N LEU A 64 9.51 -6.46 -10.28
CA LEU A 64 10.65 -7.05 -9.59
C LEU A 64 11.66 -7.67 -10.57
N ASN A 65 11.17 -8.44 -11.55
CA ASN A 65 12.01 -9.05 -12.57
C ASN A 65 12.74 -8.00 -13.42
N SER A 66 12.01 -6.94 -13.82
CA SER A 66 12.59 -5.82 -14.58
C SER A 66 13.68 -5.10 -13.80
N HIS A 67 13.50 -4.92 -12.48
CA HIS A 67 14.54 -4.35 -11.60
C HIS A 67 15.78 -5.23 -11.51
N ILE A 68 15.61 -6.55 -11.39
CA ILE A 68 16.73 -7.51 -11.36
C ILE A 68 17.53 -7.43 -12.67
N VAL A 69 16.84 -7.48 -13.80
CA VAL A 69 17.47 -7.38 -15.14
C VAL A 69 18.19 -6.03 -15.31
N TYR A 70 17.56 -4.93 -14.90
CA TYR A 70 18.17 -3.60 -14.96
C TYR A 70 19.49 -3.54 -14.18
N ARG A 71 19.53 -4.11 -12.97
CA ARG A 71 20.74 -4.16 -12.14
C ARG A 71 21.83 -5.01 -12.78
N GLN A 72 21.46 -6.14 -13.41
CA GLN A 72 22.41 -7.03 -14.07
C GLN A 72 23.04 -6.38 -15.31
N ILE A 73 22.25 -5.68 -16.13
CA ILE A 73 22.74 -5.06 -17.37
C ILE A 73 23.54 -3.79 -17.08
N THR A 74 23.03 -2.93 -16.19
CA THR A 74 23.63 -1.59 -15.98
C THR A 74 24.73 -1.60 -14.92
N GLY A 75 24.77 -2.63 -14.05
CA GLY A 75 25.65 -2.67 -12.88
C GLY A 75 25.34 -1.62 -11.81
N LYS A 76 24.29 -0.81 -11.98
CA LYS A 76 23.91 0.25 -11.04
C LYS A 76 23.15 -0.33 -9.86
N GLU A 77 23.58 0.05 -8.66
CA GLU A 77 22.87 -0.26 -7.43
C GLU A 77 21.82 0.80 -7.14
N ILE A 78 20.59 0.55 -7.60
CA ILE A 78 19.43 1.37 -7.25
C ILE A 78 18.43 0.57 -6.43
N THR A 79 17.76 1.24 -5.51
CA THR A 79 16.68 0.63 -4.72
C THR A 79 15.47 0.33 -5.60
N SER A 80 14.66 -0.66 -5.20
CA SER A 80 13.41 -1.00 -5.91
C SER A 80 12.46 0.19 -6.00
N LEU A 81 12.39 1.02 -4.95
CA LEU A 81 11.59 2.24 -4.93
C LEU A 81 12.07 3.28 -5.95
N GLN A 82 13.38 3.52 -6.04
CA GLN A 82 13.95 4.43 -7.02
C GLN A 82 13.69 3.94 -8.45
N PHE A 83 13.88 2.64 -8.69
CA PHE A 83 13.56 2.03 -9.98
C PHE A 83 12.10 2.26 -10.37
N ARG A 84 11.16 1.95 -9.48
CA ARG A 84 9.73 2.17 -9.69
C ARG A 84 9.40 3.65 -9.93
N THR A 85 10.00 4.57 -9.18
CA THR A 85 9.79 6.02 -9.34
C THR A 85 10.26 6.50 -10.71
N ASN A 86 11.44 6.07 -11.14
CA ASN A 86 11.99 6.43 -12.45
C ASN A 86 11.15 5.85 -13.59
N LEU A 87 10.70 4.59 -13.45
CA LEU A 87 9.80 3.96 -14.41
C LEU A 87 8.47 4.71 -14.51
N MET A 88 7.85 5.06 -13.37
CA MET A 88 6.62 5.86 -13.36
C MET A 88 6.81 7.21 -14.04
N ARG A 89 7.93 7.88 -13.78
CA ARG A 89 8.24 9.17 -14.43
C ARG A 89 8.33 9.02 -15.95
N GLY A 90 9.10 8.06 -16.44
CA GLY A 90 9.24 7.83 -17.88
C GLY A 90 7.91 7.50 -18.56
N LEU A 91 7.09 6.64 -17.92
CA LEU A 91 5.76 6.32 -18.45
C LEU A 91 4.82 7.52 -18.49
N LEU A 92 4.88 8.41 -17.48
CA LEU A 92 4.09 9.64 -17.49
C LEU A 92 4.59 10.62 -18.56
N GLU A 93 5.89 10.80 -18.69
CA GLU A 93 6.46 11.69 -19.71
C GLU A 93 6.10 11.24 -21.13
N GLU A 94 6.13 9.94 -21.40
CA GLU A 94 5.87 9.39 -22.73
C GLU A 94 4.38 9.25 -23.06
N TYR A 95 3.55 8.86 -22.09
CA TYR A 95 2.15 8.50 -22.33
C TYR A 95 1.13 9.41 -21.66
N SER A 96 1.54 10.45 -20.92
CA SER A 96 0.57 11.41 -20.39
C SER A 96 0.02 12.29 -21.51
N THR A 97 -1.15 11.92 -22.02
CA THR A 97 -1.99 12.88 -22.72
C THR A 97 -2.48 13.90 -21.68
N LEU A 98 -2.37 15.19 -21.98
CA LEU A 98 -3.15 16.21 -21.27
C LEU A 98 -4.62 15.77 -21.35
N ARG A 99 -5.16 15.31 -20.22
CA ARG A 99 -6.60 15.07 -20.12
C ARG A 99 -7.23 16.43 -20.30
N GLY A 100 -7.76 16.69 -21.50
CA GLY A 100 -8.64 17.82 -21.74
C GLY A 100 -9.75 17.83 -20.67
N PRO A 101 -10.28 19.01 -20.30
CA PRO A 101 -11.34 19.08 -19.31
C PRO A 101 -12.42 18.06 -19.69
N THR A 102 -12.76 17.16 -18.76
CA THR A 102 -13.78 16.14 -18.98
C THR A 102 -15.07 16.83 -19.45
N GLN A 103 -15.39 16.72 -20.74
CA GLN A 103 -16.60 17.33 -21.33
C GLN A 103 -17.90 16.63 -20.89
N GLY A 104 -17.80 15.60 -20.05
CA GLY A 104 -18.92 14.75 -19.62
C GLY A 104 -19.07 14.61 -18.11
N GLY A 105 -18.84 15.68 -17.36
CA GLY A 105 -19.20 15.76 -15.93
C GLY A 105 -20.45 16.62 -15.72
N ARG A 106 -21.33 16.24 -14.79
CA ARG A 106 -22.36 17.17 -14.27
C ARG A 106 -21.61 18.42 -13.78
N PRO A 107 -21.99 19.63 -14.19
CA PRO A 107 -21.38 20.85 -13.67
C PRO A 107 -21.36 20.77 -12.15
N ALA A 108 -20.20 21.01 -11.54
CA ALA A 108 -20.17 21.27 -10.12
C ALA A 108 -21.08 22.49 -9.91
N LEU A 109 -22.25 22.31 -9.29
CA LEU A 109 -22.95 23.45 -8.72
C LEU A 109 -21.93 24.10 -7.80
N ASP A 110 -21.53 25.35 -8.10
CA ASP A 110 -20.76 26.17 -7.18
C ASP A 110 -21.59 26.34 -5.92
N THR A 111 -21.40 25.39 -5.02
CA THR A 111 -21.81 25.46 -3.64
C THR A 111 -20.55 25.23 -2.86
N ARG A 112 -19.69 26.26 -2.87
CA ARG A 112 -18.90 26.61 -1.69
C ARG A 112 -19.82 26.87 -0.49
N LYS A 113 -20.47 25.81 -0.03
CA LYS A 113 -21.01 25.67 1.33
C LYS A 113 -20.61 24.27 1.75
N GLY A 114 -19.61 24.21 2.61
CA GLY A 114 -19.00 22.97 3.07
C GLY A 114 -20.06 21.93 3.40
N LYS A 115 -20.01 20.79 2.72
CA LYS A 115 -20.73 19.59 3.15
C LYS A 115 -20.06 19.10 4.44
N GLN A 116 -20.40 19.74 5.56
CA GLN A 116 -20.15 19.11 6.85
C GLN A 116 -20.99 17.85 6.90
N ARG A 117 -20.32 16.71 7.09
CA ARG A 117 -20.95 15.41 7.26
C ARG A 117 -21.73 15.45 8.58
N ARG A 118 -23.04 15.73 8.50
CA ARG A 118 -23.93 15.80 9.67
C ARG A 118 -24.23 14.36 10.11
N LEU A 119 -23.71 13.97 11.28
CA LEU A 119 -23.73 12.59 11.79
C LEU A 119 -25.08 12.17 12.40
N THR A 120 -26.12 13.01 12.35
CA THR A 120 -27.37 12.78 13.06
C THR A 120 -28.59 13.28 12.30
N LYS A 121 -29.73 12.61 12.51
CA LYS A 121 -31.03 12.97 11.94
C LYS A 121 -31.84 13.93 12.82
N HIS A 122 -31.34 14.30 14.00
CA HIS A 122 -32.04 15.15 14.96
C HIS A 122 -31.91 16.62 14.58
N MET A 123 -33.03 17.34 14.57
CA MET A 123 -33.14 18.74 14.14
C MET A 123 -33.82 19.56 15.23
N CYS A 124 -33.29 20.74 15.53
CA CYS A 124 -33.97 21.74 16.35
C CYS A 124 -35.10 22.39 15.53
N VAL A 125 -36.35 22.26 15.98
CA VAL A 125 -37.53 22.78 15.25
C VAL A 125 -37.57 24.32 15.22
N PRO A 126 -37.30 25.05 16.31
CA PRO A 126 -37.29 26.52 16.29
C PRO A 126 -36.23 27.14 15.38
N CYS A 127 -35.01 26.59 15.38
CA CYS A 127 -33.86 27.18 14.68
C CYS A 127 -33.53 26.49 13.36
N ASN A 128 -34.27 25.43 13.01
CA ASN A 128 -34.09 24.59 11.82
C ASN A 128 -32.62 24.17 11.56
N THR A 129 -31.90 23.79 12.62
CA THR A 129 -30.47 23.45 12.59
C THR A 129 -30.25 22.05 13.22
N PRO A 130 -29.40 21.18 12.66
CA PRO A 130 -29.18 19.81 13.16
C PRO A 130 -28.43 19.77 14.49
N LEU A 131 -28.73 18.77 15.32
CA LEU A 131 -28.16 18.55 16.65
C LEU A 131 -27.34 17.25 16.68
N CYS A 132 -26.16 17.26 17.32
CA CYS A 132 -25.36 16.06 17.56
C CYS A 132 -26.01 15.17 18.64
N ALA A 133 -25.89 13.86 18.52
CA ALA A 133 -26.61 12.89 19.35
C ALA A 133 -25.88 12.69 20.68
N VAL A 134 -26.38 13.39 21.70
CA VAL A 134 -26.28 13.18 23.16
C VAL A 134 -24.86 13.01 23.76
N PRO A 135 -24.50 13.72 24.86
CA PRO A 135 -25.30 14.60 25.71
C PRO A 135 -24.87 16.06 25.51
N CYS A 136 -25.28 16.69 24.41
CA CYS A 136 -24.72 17.99 24.06
C CYS A 136 -25.78 18.99 23.55
N PHE A 137 -26.09 19.96 24.42
CA PHE A 137 -26.61 21.31 24.13
C PHE A 137 -28.11 21.50 23.78
N GLU A 138 -29.04 20.67 24.27
CA GLU A 138 -30.48 21.01 24.17
C GLU A 138 -30.85 22.20 25.07
N GLU A 139 -30.31 22.26 26.30
CA GLU A 139 -30.55 23.35 27.26
C GLU A 139 -30.03 24.70 26.76
N TYR A 140 -28.85 24.74 26.11
CA TYR A 140 -28.25 25.96 25.59
C TYR A 140 -29.02 26.60 24.41
N HIS A 141 -29.90 25.84 23.75
CA HIS A 141 -30.69 26.33 22.62
C HIS A 141 -32.16 26.58 22.95
N THR A 142 -32.69 26.01 24.05
CA THR A 142 -34.09 26.15 24.45
C THR A 142 -34.32 27.16 25.58
N LEU A 143 -33.33 27.43 26.43
CA LEU A 143 -33.46 28.42 27.51
C LEU A 143 -33.01 29.81 27.01
N LYS A 144 -33.98 30.72 26.86
CA LYS A 144 -33.79 32.06 26.28
C LYS A 144 -33.11 33.08 27.22
N HIS A 145 -32.61 32.65 28.38
CA HIS A 145 -31.96 33.54 29.35
C HIS A 145 -30.83 32.82 30.09
N TYR A 146 -29.61 33.29 29.84
CA TYR A 146 -28.59 33.52 30.87
C TYR A 146 -28.16 34.99 30.76
#